data_AF-A0A957WUK7-F1
#
_entry.id   AF-A0A957WUK7-F1
#
_cell.length_a   1.000
_cell.length_b   1.000
_cell.length_c   1.000
_cell.angle_alpha   90.00
_cell.angle_beta   90.00
_cell.angle_gamma   90.00
#
_symmetry.space_group_name_H-M   'P 1'
#
loop_
_entity.id
_entity.type
_entity.pdbx_description
1 polymer ?
#
loop_
_entity_poly.entity_id
_entity_poly.type
_entity_poly.pdbx_seq_one_letter_code
_entity_poly.pdbx_strand_id
1 'polypeptide(L)'
;RELGVIAKMGFDVYFLIVADLCNFARSRNIWWNVRGSGAGSLVAYCTGITGLDPLKNNLIFERFLNPARVTMPDFDLDFPDDQREEMIRYTIDKYGDDQVAQIVTFGRMKARAAIRDVGRAQEVPLHEVDRIAKLIPAIPGKPVTIKDVMTEGHEFYNPELVDLYKKESWVTSLLDYSMKLEGVARHSGIHAAAVIVADRELTHYAPLMKPSKGSVTGTIAQFEFPILESIGLLKVDFLGLSTLSVMREAGRLIKERHGITYTLANIPFEGDETI
;
A
#
# COMPACT_ATOMS: atom_id res chain seq x y z
N ARG A 1 16.15 -0.68 -26.46
CA ARG A 1 16.95 -1.09 -25.28
C ARG A 1 16.05 -1.61 -24.17
N GLU A 2 15.13 -0.80 -23.63
CA GLU A 2 14.20 -1.21 -22.56
C GLU A 2 13.42 -2.49 -22.87
N LEU A 3 12.77 -2.57 -24.05
CA LEU A 3 12.05 -3.77 -24.50
C LEU A 3 12.89 -5.05 -24.41
N GLY A 4 14.18 -4.97 -24.74
CA GLY A 4 15.09 -6.12 -24.65
C GLY A 4 15.39 -6.53 -23.20
N VAL A 5 15.41 -5.58 -22.26
CA VAL A 5 15.57 -5.87 -20.83
C VAL A 5 14.28 -6.48 -20.27
N ILE A 6 13.13 -5.89 -20.59
CA ILE A 6 11.79 -6.37 -20.17
C ILE A 6 11.59 -7.82 -20.63
N ALA A 7 11.85 -8.09 -21.91
CA ALA A 7 11.73 -9.43 -22.49
C ALA A 7 12.70 -10.44 -21.88
N LYS A 8 13.97 -10.04 -21.65
CA LYS A 8 14.96 -10.92 -21.02
C LYS A 8 14.59 -11.27 -19.58
N MET A 9 13.91 -10.38 -18.87
CA MET A 9 13.47 -10.60 -17.48
C MET A 9 12.09 -11.25 -17.39
N GLY A 10 11.37 -11.41 -18.51
CA GLY A 10 10.07 -12.09 -18.57
C GLY A 10 8.89 -11.25 -18.07
N PHE A 11 8.97 -9.92 -18.16
CA PHE A 11 7.93 -9.01 -17.66
C PHE A 11 7.02 -8.45 -18.76
N ASP A 12 7.05 -9.00 -19.97
CA ASP A 12 6.24 -8.52 -21.10
C ASP A 12 4.74 -8.56 -20.78
N VAL A 13 4.28 -9.70 -20.25
CA VAL A 13 2.87 -9.92 -19.89
C VAL A 13 2.44 -8.94 -18.81
N TYR A 14 3.31 -8.64 -17.84
CA TYR A 14 3.01 -7.68 -16.79
C TYR A 14 2.77 -6.27 -17.35
N PHE A 15 3.66 -5.79 -18.23
CA PHE A 15 3.46 -4.51 -18.90
C PHE A 15 2.17 -4.47 -19.72
N LEU A 16 1.81 -5.57 -20.38
CA LEU A 16 0.56 -5.65 -21.15
C LEU A 16 -0.68 -5.60 -20.26
N ILE A 17 -0.67 -6.30 -19.11
CA ILE A 17 -1.74 -6.24 -18.12
C ILE A 17 -1.93 -4.81 -17.62
N VAL A 18 -0.84 -4.15 -17.19
CA VAL A 18 -0.88 -2.79 -16.66
C VAL A 18 -1.30 -1.78 -17.74
N ALA A 19 -0.80 -1.93 -18.97
CA ALA A 19 -1.21 -1.10 -20.09
C ALA A 19 -2.70 -1.27 -20.43
N ASP A 20 -3.24 -2.49 -20.39
CA ASP A 20 -4.68 -2.74 -20.59
C ASP A 20 -5.52 -2.01 -19.54
N LEU A 21 -5.13 -2.09 -18.26
CA LEU A 21 -5.80 -1.36 -17.18
C LEU A 21 -5.77 0.16 -17.41
N CYS A 22 -4.60 0.73 -17.71
CA CYS A 22 -4.48 2.17 -17.99
C CYS A 22 -5.26 2.59 -19.25
N ASN A 23 -5.31 1.75 -20.29
CA ASN A 23 -6.08 2.01 -21.50
C ASN A 23 -7.59 1.96 -21.22
N PHE A 24 -8.06 1.02 -20.39
CA PHE A 24 -9.43 1.01 -19.92
C PHE A 24 -9.77 2.29 -19.16
N ALA A 25 -8.93 2.69 -18.19
CA ALA A 25 -9.11 3.94 -17.44
C ALA A 25 -9.24 5.15 -18.38
N ARG A 26 -8.36 5.26 -19.39
CA ARG A 26 -8.43 6.29 -20.43
C ARG A 26 -9.76 6.26 -21.19
N SER A 27 -10.22 5.08 -21.62
CA SER A 27 -11.48 4.93 -22.37
C SER A 27 -12.73 5.35 -21.58
N ARG A 28 -12.65 5.25 -20.25
CA ARG A 28 -13.72 5.61 -19.31
C ARG A 28 -13.56 7.02 -18.72
N ASN A 29 -12.54 7.77 -19.17
CA ASN A 29 -12.17 9.07 -18.61
C ASN A 29 -11.93 9.01 -17.08
N ILE A 30 -11.42 7.88 -16.60
CA ILE A 30 -10.92 7.72 -15.24
C ILE A 30 -9.50 8.26 -15.24
N TRP A 31 -9.21 9.19 -14.33
CA TRP A 31 -7.87 9.76 -14.21
C TRP A 31 -6.97 8.74 -13.51
N TRP A 32 -5.71 8.65 -13.92
CA TRP A 32 -4.73 7.85 -13.20
C TRP A 32 -3.35 8.50 -13.25
N ASN A 33 -2.52 8.14 -12.28
CA ASN A 33 -1.11 8.49 -12.27
C ASN A 33 -0.27 7.28 -11.86
N VAL A 34 0.99 7.24 -12.30
CA VAL A 34 1.95 6.23 -11.85
C VAL A 34 2.83 6.84 -10.77
N ARG A 35 2.97 6.14 -9.65
CA ARG A 35 3.89 6.51 -8.57
C ARG A 35 5.22 5.77 -8.69
N GLY A 36 6.25 6.40 -8.13
CA GLY A 36 7.55 5.75 -7.93
C GLY A 36 8.35 5.66 -9.23
N SER A 37 9.15 4.60 -9.35
CA SER A 37 10.10 4.47 -10.45
C SER A 37 9.47 4.10 -11.78
N GLY A 38 8.22 3.60 -11.80
CA GLY A 38 7.52 3.21 -13.03
C GLY A 38 7.42 4.32 -14.09
N ALA A 39 7.40 5.58 -13.67
CA ALA A 39 7.40 6.74 -14.57
C ALA A 39 8.70 6.91 -15.38
N GLY A 40 9.79 6.24 -15.00
CA GLY A 40 11.09 6.32 -15.67
C GLY A 40 11.23 5.45 -16.93
N SER A 41 10.22 4.64 -17.27
CA SER A 41 10.25 3.79 -18.46
C SER A 41 9.64 4.48 -19.68
N LEU A 42 10.43 4.57 -20.76
CA LEU A 42 9.94 5.02 -22.06
C LEU A 42 8.91 4.04 -22.63
N VAL A 43 9.08 2.73 -22.39
CA VAL A 43 8.06 1.72 -22.78
C VAL A 43 6.74 1.97 -22.05
N ALA A 44 6.77 2.26 -20.74
CA ALA A 44 5.57 2.63 -19.99
C ALA A 44 4.90 3.90 -20.53
N TYR A 45 5.69 4.90 -20.93
CA TYR A 45 5.17 6.11 -21.57
C TYR A 45 4.52 5.82 -22.93
N CYS A 46 5.19 5.08 -23.82
CA CYS A 46 4.68 4.75 -25.15
C CYS A 46 3.44 3.84 -25.13
N THR A 47 3.33 2.96 -24.13
CA THR A 47 2.16 2.07 -23.94
C THR A 47 1.01 2.76 -23.20
N GLY A 48 1.22 3.99 -22.73
CA GLY A 48 0.21 4.78 -22.04
C GLY A 48 -0.03 4.35 -20.60
N ILE A 49 0.91 3.63 -19.97
CA ILE A 49 0.91 3.34 -18.54
C ILE A 49 1.15 4.64 -17.76
N THR A 50 2.15 5.43 -18.16
CA THR A 50 2.40 6.77 -17.62
C THR A 50 2.14 7.85 -18.66
N GLY A 51 1.63 9.01 -18.23
CA GLY A 51 1.50 10.21 -19.06
C GLY A 51 2.74 11.11 -19.04
N LEU A 52 3.74 10.80 -18.20
CA LEU A 52 4.94 11.62 -18.02
C LEU A 52 6.04 11.20 -19.00
N ASP A 53 6.54 12.13 -19.80
CA ASP A 53 7.66 11.91 -20.71
C ASP A 53 8.97 11.75 -19.92
N PRO A 54 9.58 10.55 -19.86
CA PRO A 54 10.77 10.33 -19.05
C PRO A 54 11.99 11.07 -19.58
N LEU A 55 12.08 11.32 -20.89
CA LEU A 55 13.23 11.98 -21.49
C LEU A 55 13.23 13.47 -21.16
N LYS A 56 12.07 14.14 -21.27
CA LYS A 56 11.94 15.56 -20.88
C LYS A 56 12.21 15.80 -19.41
N ASN A 57 11.88 14.83 -18.56
CA ASN A 57 12.01 14.94 -17.10
C ASN A 57 13.31 14.31 -16.56
N ASN A 58 14.25 13.89 -17.42
CA ASN A 58 15.50 13.23 -17.05
C ASN A 58 15.30 12.02 -16.12
N LEU A 59 14.23 11.26 -16.32
CA LEU A 59 13.94 10.05 -15.57
C LEU A 59 14.68 8.87 -16.18
N ILE A 60 15.14 7.96 -15.31
CA ILE A 60 16.02 6.85 -15.70
C ILE A 60 15.32 5.49 -15.54
N PHE A 61 15.35 4.69 -16.60
CA PHE A 61 14.75 3.37 -16.64
C PHE A 61 15.39 2.41 -15.63
N GLU A 62 16.71 2.49 -15.42
CA GLU A 62 17.45 1.58 -14.54
C GLU A 62 17.07 1.72 -13.05
N ARG A 63 16.41 2.83 -12.67
CA ARG A 63 15.81 2.97 -11.33
C ARG A 63 14.51 2.17 -11.19
N PHE A 64 13.81 1.94 -12.30
CA PHE A 64 12.62 1.10 -12.34
C PHE A 64 12.99 -0.38 -12.41
N LEU A 65 13.78 -0.74 -13.43
CA LEU A 65 14.14 -2.12 -13.70
C LEU A 65 15.65 -2.21 -13.84
N ASN A 66 16.31 -2.78 -12.83
CA ASN A 66 17.76 -2.94 -12.85
C ASN A 66 18.14 -4.28 -13.51
N PRO A 67 18.85 -4.28 -14.65
CA PRO A 67 19.25 -5.52 -15.32
C PRO A 67 20.14 -6.45 -14.47
N ALA A 68 20.84 -5.91 -13.46
CA ALA A 68 21.70 -6.66 -12.56
C ALA A 68 20.93 -7.34 -11.40
N ARG A 69 19.65 -6.98 -11.20
CA ARG A 69 18.81 -7.53 -10.13
C ARG A 69 17.42 -7.85 -10.67
N VAL A 70 17.13 -9.13 -10.83
CA VAL A 70 15.81 -9.60 -11.26
C VAL A 70 14.85 -9.54 -10.07
N THR A 71 14.11 -8.44 -9.97
CA THR A 71 12.97 -8.27 -9.06
C THR A 71 11.75 -7.93 -9.89
N MET A 72 10.57 -8.37 -9.43
CA MET A 72 9.32 -8.01 -10.07
C MET A 72 9.18 -6.48 -10.07
N PRO A 73 8.95 -5.85 -11.24
CA PRO A 73 8.63 -4.42 -11.29
C PRO A 73 7.26 -4.18 -10.65
N ASP A 74 7.11 -3.03 -10.00
CA ASP A 74 5.87 -2.65 -9.32
C ASP A 74 5.37 -1.31 -9.87
N PHE A 75 4.24 -1.35 -10.57
CA PHE A 75 3.50 -0.17 -11.01
C PHE A 75 2.40 0.13 -9.98
N ASP A 76 2.67 1.13 -9.15
CA ASP A 76 1.68 1.73 -8.25
C ASP A 76 0.79 2.69 -9.04
N LEU A 77 -0.48 2.32 -9.24
CA LEU A 77 -1.44 3.13 -9.99
C LEU A 77 -2.36 3.90 -9.03
N ASP A 78 -2.21 5.22 -9.02
CA ASP A 78 -3.07 6.13 -8.27
C ASP A 78 -4.33 6.46 -9.09
N PHE A 79 -5.51 6.28 -8.51
CA PHE A 79 -6.81 6.63 -9.09
C PHE A 79 -7.60 7.56 -8.13
N PRO A 80 -8.59 8.33 -8.63
CA PRO A 80 -9.57 8.97 -7.77
C PRO A 80 -10.24 7.97 -6.83
N ASP A 81 -10.41 8.34 -5.56
CA ASP A 81 -10.95 7.46 -4.52
C ASP A 81 -12.32 6.88 -4.90
N ASP A 82 -13.13 7.69 -5.59
CA ASP A 82 -14.47 7.37 -6.07
C ASP A 82 -14.52 6.51 -7.34
N GLN A 83 -13.39 6.30 -8.03
CA GLN A 83 -13.32 5.54 -9.29
C GLN A 83 -12.41 4.31 -9.22
N ARG A 84 -11.61 4.19 -8.16
CA ARG A 84 -10.71 3.06 -7.95
C ARG A 84 -11.43 1.71 -7.99
N GLU A 85 -12.63 1.63 -7.41
CA GLU A 85 -13.42 0.39 -7.39
C GLU A 85 -13.81 -0.06 -8.81
N GLU A 86 -14.09 0.87 -9.74
CA GLU A 86 -14.39 0.56 -11.14
C GLU A 86 -13.21 -0.16 -11.82
N MET A 87 -11.98 0.21 -11.47
CA MET A 87 -10.77 -0.43 -11.99
C MET A 87 -10.58 -1.86 -11.46
N ILE A 88 -10.88 -2.07 -10.18
CA ILE A 88 -10.84 -3.41 -9.58
C ILE A 88 -11.92 -4.29 -10.22
N ARG A 89 -13.13 -3.77 -10.41
CA ARG A 89 -14.22 -4.50 -11.08
C ARG A 89 -13.87 -4.85 -12.52
N TYR A 90 -13.30 -3.92 -13.29
CA TYR A 90 -12.81 -4.23 -14.64
C TYR A 90 -11.77 -5.36 -14.63
N THR A 91 -10.87 -5.36 -13.64
CA THR A 91 -9.87 -6.43 -13.49
C THR A 91 -10.54 -7.77 -13.23
N ILE A 92 -11.55 -7.81 -12.35
CA ILE A 92 -12.36 -9.01 -12.08
C ILE A 92 -13.09 -9.48 -13.34
N ASP A 93 -13.76 -8.57 -14.05
CA ASP A 93 -14.51 -8.91 -15.27
C ASP A 93 -13.59 -9.43 -16.39
N LYS A 94 -12.35 -8.91 -16.45
CA LYS A 94 -11.36 -9.27 -17.48
C LYS A 94 -10.70 -10.63 -17.21
N TYR A 95 -10.34 -10.91 -15.95
CA TYR A 95 -9.53 -12.06 -15.59
C TYR A 95 -10.30 -13.16 -14.83
N GLY A 96 -11.53 -12.92 -14.38
CA GLY A 96 -12.35 -13.88 -13.65
C GLY A 96 -12.36 -13.64 -12.13
N ASP A 97 -13.54 -13.80 -11.52
CA ASP A 97 -13.75 -13.62 -10.06
C ASP A 97 -13.00 -14.66 -9.21
N ASP A 98 -12.68 -15.81 -9.79
CA ASP A 98 -11.95 -16.90 -9.16
C ASP A 98 -10.41 -16.79 -9.36
N GLN A 99 -9.97 -15.88 -10.24
CA GLN A 99 -8.55 -15.61 -10.54
C GLN A 99 -8.05 -14.28 -9.94
N VAL A 100 -8.97 -13.45 -9.42
CA VAL A 100 -8.68 -12.11 -8.88
C VAL A 100 -9.14 -12.02 -7.43
N ALA A 101 -8.25 -11.61 -6.53
CA ALA A 101 -8.59 -11.42 -5.12
C ALA A 101 -7.85 -10.26 -4.48
N GLN A 102 -8.44 -9.66 -3.45
CA GLN A 102 -7.71 -8.79 -2.54
C GLN A 102 -6.80 -9.63 -1.63
N ILE A 103 -5.81 -8.97 -1.02
CA ILE A 103 -4.84 -9.62 -0.13
C ILE A 103 -5.22 -9.38 1.33
N VAL A 104 -5.03 -10.36 2.20
CA VAL A 104 -5.19 -10.14 3.64
C VAL A 104 -4.09 -9.24 4.20
N THR A 105 -4.44 -8.46 5.23
CA THR A 105 -3.46 -7.86 6.14
C THR A 105 -3.74 -8.32 7.56
N PHE A 106 -2.70 -8.55 8.36
CA PHE A 106 -2.87 -8.83 9.77
C PHE A 106 -2.51 -7.62 10.61
N GLY A 107 -3.51 -7.07 11.30
CA GLY A 107 -3.30 -6.07 12.34
C GLY A 107 -2.59 -6.72 13.52
N ARG A 108 -1.30 -6.43 13.69
CA ARG A 108 -0.48 -6.96 14.80
C ARG A 108 -0.47 -6.01 15.99
N MET A 109 -0.36 -6.56 17.19
CA MET A 109 -0.28 -5.78 18.42
C MET A 109 1.05 -5.03 18.49
N LYS A 110 1.03 -3.72 18.26
CA LYS A 110 2.19 -2.84 18.49
C LYS A 110 2.40 -2.64 20.00
N ALA A 111 3.62 -2.30 20.42
CA ALA A 111 4.01 -2.06 21.82
C ALA A 111 2.93 -1.39 22.70
N ARG A 112 2.49 -0.19 22.31
CA ARG A 112 1.45 0.56 23.06
C ARG A 112 0.12 -0.18 23.16
N ALA A 113 -0.28 -0.89 22.11
CA ALA A 113 -1.54 -1.65 22.10
C ALA A 113 -1.42 -2.91 22.97
N ALA A 114 -0.27 -3.58 22.95
CA ALA A 114 0.02 -4.71 23.83
C ALA A 114 -0.06 -4.30 25.31
N ILE A 115 0.60 -3.19 25.69
CA ILE A 115 0.54 -2.63 27.05
C ILE A 115 -0.90 -2.34 27.46
N ARG A 116 -1.69 -1.70 26.59
CA ARG A 116 -3.08 -1.35 26.89
C ARG A 116 -3.98 -2.56 27.09
N ASP A 117 -3.84 -3.59 26.26
CA ASP A 117 -4.68 -4.78 26.36
C ASP A 117 -4.29 -5.68 27.53
N VAL A 118 -2.99 -5.82 27.82
CA VAL A 118 -2.52 -6.54 29.03
C VAL A 118 -2.97 -5.80 30.29
N GLY A 119 -2.82 -4.49 30.34
CA GLY A 119 -3.24 -3.69 31.50
C GLY A 119 -4.74 -3.82 31.78
N ARG A 120 -5.57 -3.86 30.72
CA ARG A 120 -7.01 -4.16 30.86
C ARG A 120 -7.28 -5.55 31.42
N ALA A 121 -6.59 -6.57 30.93
CA ALA A 121 -6.73 -7.94 31.40
C ALA A 121 -6.25 -8.13 32.85
N GLN A 122 -5.29 -7.33 33.29
CA GLN A 122 -4.79 -7.31 34.67
C GLN A 122 -5.57 -6.37 35.59
N GLU A 123 -6.65 -5.74 35.10
CA GLU A 123 -7.48 -4.78 35.85
C GLU A 123 -6.70 -3.57 36.39
N VAL A 124 -5.58 -3.21 35.75
CA VAL A 124 -4.83 -2.00 36.07
C VAL A 124 -5.65 -0.77 35.65
N PRO A 125 -5.76 0.28 36.50
CA PRO A 125 -6.47 1.49 36.13
C PRO A 125 -5.98 2.09 34.80
N LEU A 126 -6.91 2.38 33.89
CA LEU A 126 -6.59 2.78 32.51
C LEU A 126 -5.66 4.01 32.41
N HIS A 127 -5.71 4.92 33.38
CA HIS A 127 -4.85 6.10 33.40
C HIS A 127 -3.38 5.73 33.66
N GLU A 128 -3.12 4.77 34.55
CA GLU A 128 -1.76 4.25 34.78
C GLU A 128 -1.25 3.48 33.57
N VAL A 129 -2.10 2.64 32.96
CA VAL A 129 -1.73 1.90 31.74
C VAL A 129 -1.40 2.85 30.59
N ASP A 130 -2.17 3.94 30.42
CA ASP A 130 -1.90 4.93 29.39
C ASP A 130 -0.65 5.76 29.67
N ARG A 131 -0.36 6.06 30.95
CA ARG A 131 0.91 6.67 31.38
C ARG A 131 2.09 5.81 30.96
N ILE A 132 2.08 4.51 31.26
CA ILE A 132 3.15 3.58 30.86
C ILE A 132 3.24 3.47 29.33
N ALA A 133 2.11 3.32 28.63
CA ALA A 133 2.10 3.20 27.17
C ALA A 133 2.65 4.45 26.46
N LYS A 134 2.46 5.65 27.02
CA LYS A 134 2.98 6.89 26.45
C LYS A 134 4.50 7.00 26.50
N LEU A 135 5.17 6.27 27.41
CA LEU A 135 6.63 6.21 27.49
C LEU A 135 7.29 5.52 26.29
N ILE A 136 6.53 4.71 25.54
CA ILE A 136 6.98 4.12 24.27
C ILE A 136 6.80 5.15 23.15
N PRO A 137 7.82 5.57 22.39
CA PRO A 137 7.66 6.49 21.26
C PRO A 137 6.69 5.95 20.19
N ALA A 138 5.89 6.84 19.59
CA ALA A 138 5.01 6.51 18.46
C ALA A 138 5.40 7.34 17.24
N ILE A 139 6.32 6.80 16.44
CA ILE A 139 6.88 7.50 15.27
C ILE A 139 6.29 6.86 13.99
N PRO A 140 5.62 7.65 13.13
CA PRO A 140 5.14 7.15 11.85
C PRO A 140 6.27 6.51 11.02
N GLY A 141 6.01 5.31 10.48
CA GLY A 141 6.98 4.58 9.67
C GLY A 141 8.13 3.92 10.43
N LYS A 142 8.28 4.16 11.73
CA LYS A 142 9.35 3.58 12.55
C LYS A 142 8.76 2.78 13.72
N PRO A 143 8.55 1.46 13.55
CA PRO A 143 8.01 0.64 14.62
C PRO A 143 9.01 0.58 15.77
N VAL A 144 8.51 0.78 16.99
CA VAL A 144 9.30 0.71 18.23
C VAL A 144 8.75 -0.44 19.06
N THR A 145 9.64 -1.33 19.50
CA THR A 145 9.29 -2.43 20.41
C THR A 145 9.45 -2.03 21.86
N ILE A 146 8.78 -2.74 22.78
CA ILE A 146 9.00 -2.54 24.23
C ILE A 146 10.47 -2.80 24.58
N LYS A 147 11.08 -3.82 23.97
CA LYS A 147 12.48 -4.18 24.20
C LYS A 147 13.45 -3.07 23.78
N ASP A 148 13.18 -2.39 22.66
CA ASP A 148 13.99 -1.26 22.19
C ASP A 148 14.03 -0.13 23.22
N VAL A 149 12.89 0.16 23.86
CA VAL A 149 12.79 1.23 24.87
C VAL A 149 13.48 0.84 26.18
N MET A 150 13.58 -0.45 26.47
CA MET A 150 14.21 -0.99 27.68
C MET A 150 15.73 -1.21 27.54
N THR A 151 16.27 -1.20 26.32
CA THR A 151 17.67 -1.53 26.05
C THR A 151 18.55 -0.28 26.09
N GLU A 152 19.46 -0.22 27.07
CA GLU A 152 20.40 0.90 27.20
C GLU A 152 21.26 1.05 25.93
N GLY A 153 21.41 2.30 25.47
CA GLY A 153 22.13 2.61 24.22
C GLY A 153 21.29 2.49 22.94
N HIS A 154 20.06 1.98 23.01
CA HIS A 154 19.13 2.05 21.88
C HIS A 154 18.62 3.48 21.67
N GLU A 155 18.33 3.87 20.43
CA GLU A 155 17.85 5.23 20.10
C GLU A 155 16.50 5.60 20.74
N PHE A 156 15.76 4.62 21.23
CA PHE A 156 14.45 4.77 21.87
C PHE A 156 14.48 4.51 23.37
N TYR A 157 15.68 4.34 23.94
CA TYR A 157 15.85 4.03 25.34
C TYR A 157 15.16 5.07 26.24
N ASN A 158 14.37 4.59 27.20
CA ASN A 158 13.72 5.45 28.19
C ASN A 158 14.06 5.00 29.62
N PRO A 159 14.92 5.75 30.35
CA PRO A 159 15.32 5.38 31.70
C PRO A 159 14.16 5.40 32.70
N GLU A 160 13.12 6.20 32.48
CA GLU A 160 11.94 6.25 33.35
C GLU A 160 11.18 4.91 33.30
N LEU A 161 10.99 4.35 32.10
CA LEU A 161 10.30 3.06 31.94
C LEU A 161 11.08 1.93 32.62
N VAL A 162 12.42 1.95 32.52
CA VAL A 162 13.30 0.96 33.17
C VAL A 162 13.27 1.08 34.68
N ASP A 163 13.23 2.30 35.21
CA ASP A 163 13.13 2.55 36.65
C ASP A 163 11.79 2.05 37.20
N LEU A 164 10.68 2.36 36.52
CA LEU A 164 9.34 1.86 36.87
C LEU A 164 9.29 0.33 36.81
N TYR A 165 9.85 -0.28 35.75
CA TYR A 165 9.94 -1.73 35.61
C TYR A 165 10.71 -2.40 36.76
N LYS A 166 11.72 -1.75 37.33
CA LYS A 166 12.52 -2.27 38.46
C LYS A 166 11.85 -2.03 39.83
N LYS A 167 11.16 -0.91 40.00
CA LYS A 167 10.60 -0.49 41.29
C LYS A 167 9.19 -1.00 41.54
N GLU A 168 8.37 -1.09 40.49
CA GLU A 168 6.95 -1.37 40.62
C GLU A 168 6.62 -2.76 40.06
N SER A 169 6.31 -3.72 40.94
CA SER A 169 6.06 -5.12 40.57
C SER A 169 4.93 -5.31 39.56
N TRP A 170 3.90 -4.46 39.62
CA TRP A 170 2.79 -4.49 38.67
C TRP A 170 3.24 -4.02 37.28
N VAL A 171 4.18 -3.08 37.17
CA VAL A 171 4.77 -2.63 35.90
C VAL A 171 5.65 -3.73 35.32
N THR A 172 6.44 -4.42 36.16
CA THR A 172 7.22 -5.59 35.73
C THR A 172 6.33 -6.63 35.06
N SER A 173 5.27 -7.05 35.75
CA SER A 173 4.29 -8.00 35.25
C SER A 173 3.64 -7.51 33.94
N LEU A 174 3.17 -6.26 33.92
CA LEU A 174 2.56 -5.65 32.75
C LEU A 174 3.47 -5.72 31.51
N LEU A 175 4.73 -5.29 31.63
CA LEU A 175 5.67 -5.26 30.51
C LEU A 175 6.12 -6.65 30.08
N ASP A 176 6.33 -7.59 31.01
CA ASP A 176 6.71 -8.97 30.69
C ASP A 176 5.66 -9.70 29.84
N TYR A 177 4.38 -9.56 30.20
CA TYR A 177 3.30 -10.11 29.38
C TYR A 177 3.09 -9.33 28.09
N SER A 178 3.26 -8.00 28.12
CA SER A 178 3.14 -7.18 26.92
C SER A 178 4.18 -7.52 25.87
N MET A 179 5.43 -7.77 26.28
CA MET A 179 6.52 -8.22 25.39
C MET A 179 6.23 -9.56 24.72
N LYS A 180 5.46 -10.45 25.37
CA LYS A 180 5.05 -11.73 24.79
C LYS A 180 3.91 -11.61 23.79
N LEU A 181 3.05 -10.61 23.94
CA LEU A 181 1.92 -10.36 23.04
C LEU A 181 2.24 -9.38 21.90
N GLU A 182 3.30 -8.59 22.05
CA GLU A 182 3.79 -7.72 20.99
C GLU A 182 4.09 -8.51 19.71
N GLY A 183 3.62 -7.99 18.57
CA GLY A 183 3.78 -8.62 17.26
C GLY A 183 2.77 -9.73 16.94
N VAL A 184 1.98 -10.20 17.91
CA VAL A 184 0.94 -11.20 17.67
C VAL A 184 -0.17 -10.61 16.78
N ALA A 185 -0.64 -11.40 15.81
CA ALA A 185 -1.76 -11.04 14.95
C ALA A 185 -3.06 -10.98 15.77
N ARG A 186 -3.79 -9.86 15.65
CA ARG A 186 -5.02 -9.59 16.41
C ARG A 186 -6.29 -9.76 15.60
N HIS A 187 -6.28 -9.25 14.38
CA HIS A 187 -7.42 -9.34 13.46
C HIS A 187 -6.93 -9.34 12.02
N SER A 188 -7.72 -9.93 11.13
CA SER A 188 -7.55 -9.81 9.69
C SER A 188 -8.21 -8.52 9.19
N GLY A 189 -7.57 -7.87 8.24
CA GLY A 189 -8.09 -6.78 7.43
C GLY A 189 -7.86 -7.08 5.94
N ILE A 190 -8.29 -6.15 5.10
CA ILE A 190 -8.10 -6.21 3.65
C ILE A 190 -7.01 -5.22 3.28
N HIS A 191 -6.06 -5.63 2.43
CA HIS A 191 -5.04 -4.73 1.93
C HIS A 191 -5.68 -3.55 1.19
N ALA A 192 -5.23 -2.35 1.53
CA ALA A 192 -5.92 -1.13 1.10
C ALA A 192 -5.83 -0.89 -0.39
N ALA A 193 -4.78 -1.36 -1.09
CA ALA A 193 -4.51 -1.07 -2.50
C ALA A 193 -4.43 -2.32 -3.40
N ALA A 194 -3.53 -3.23 -3.03
CA ALA A 194 -3.20 -4.46 -3.76
C ALA A 194 -4.36 -5.42 -4.05
N VAL A 195 -4.37 -5.89 -5.29
CA VAL A 195 -5.14 -7.01 -5.80
C VAL A 195 -4.16 -7.97 -6.47
N ILE A 196 -4.37 -9.28 -6.29
CA ILE A 196 -3.63 -10.30 -7.02
C ILE A 196 -4.39 -10.77 -8.24
N VAL A 197 -3.65 -11.08 -9.30
CA VAL A 197 -4.17 -11.65 -10.55
C VAL A 197 -3.41 -12.94 -10.84
N ALA A 198 -4.14 -14.04 -11.03
CA ALA A 198 -3.58 -15.35 -11.33
C ALA A 198 -3.92 -15.82 -12.76
N ASP A 199 -3.14 -16.78 -13.26
CA ASP A 199 -3.33 -17.44 -14.55
C ASP A 199 -4.35 -18.60 -14.51
N ARG A 200 -4.72 -19.06 -13.31
CA ARG A 200 -5.78 -20.06 -13.03
C ARG A 200 -6.49 -19.71 -11.71
N GLU A 201 -7.48 -20.52 -11.33
CA GLU A 201 -8.20 -20.38 -10.06
C GLU A 201 -7.22 -20.24 -8.88
N LEU A 202 -7.45 -19.21 -8.04
CA LEU A 202 -6.57 -18.86 -6.93
C LEU A 202 -6.42 -19.97 -5.88
N THR A 203 -7.40 -20.87 -5.78
CA THR A 203 -7.37 -22.01 -4.85
C THR A 203 -6.25 -23.00 -5.15
N HIS A 204 -5.69 -22.99 -6.37
CA HIS A 204 -4.48 -23.74 -6.70
C HIS A 204 -3.20 -23.19 -6.03
N TYR A 205 -3.23 -21.93 -5.59
CA TYR A 205 -2.06 -21.22 -5.08
C TYR A 205 -2.15 -20.89 -3.59
N ALA A 206 -3.32 -20.45 -3.14
CA ALA A 206 -3.50 -19.96 -1.78
C ALA A 206 -4.91 -20.27 -1.24
N PRO A 207 -5.04 -20.50 0.08
CA PRO A 207 -6.34 -20.56 0.72
C PRO A 207 -7.03 -19.19 0.64
N LEU A 208 -8.34 -19.22 0.37
CA LEU A 208 -9.18 -18.03 0.24
C LEU A 208 -10.12 -17.89 1.44
N MET A 209 -10.53 -16.68 1.75
CA MET A 209 -11.60 -16.40 2.72
C MET A 209 -12.64 -15.48 2.11
N LYS A 210 -13.87 -15.57 2.64
CA LYS A 210 -14.94 -14.64 2.28
C LYS A 210 -14.65 -13.26 2.88
N PRO A 211 -14.82 -12.20 2.10
CA PRO A 211 -14.65 -10.86 2.62
C PRO A 211 -15.73 -10.47 3.64
N SER A 212 -15.39 -9.52 4.50
CA SER A 212 -16.37 -8.75 5.25
C SER A 212 -17.15 -7.82 4.31
N LYS A 213 -18.29 -7.27 4.76
CA LYS A 213 -19.11 -6.33 3.97
C LYS A 213 -18.24 -5.17 3.45
N GLY A 214 -18.32 -4.89 2.15
CA GLY A 214 -17.64 -3.76 1.51
C GLY A 214 -16.38 -4.09 0.71
N SER A 215 -16.00 -5.37 0.57
CA SER A 215 -14.96 -5.78 -0.39
C SER A 215 -15.52 -5.80 -1.82
N VAL A 216 -14.66 -5.47 -2.78
CA VAL A 216 -14.99 -5.47 -4.20
C VAL A 216 -14.86 -6.87 -4.80
N THR A 217 -13.91 -7.67 -4.33
CA THR A 217 -13.67 -9.04 -4.82
C THR A 217 -14.57 -10.03 -4.08
N GLY A 218 -14.95 -11.13 -4.74
CA GLY A 218 -15.70 -12.21 -4.09
C GLY A 218 -14.88 -12.96 -3.02
N THR A 219 -13.55 -12.86 -3.08
CA THR A 219 -12.61 -13.58 -2.21
C THR A 219 -11.42 -12.73 -1.77
N ILE A 220 -10.77 -13.14 -0.68
CA ILE A 220 -9.51 -12.57 -0.20
C ILE A 220 -8.50 -13.72 -0.02
N ALA A 221 -7.27 -13.55 -0.52
CA ALA A 221 -6.18 -14.49 -0.26
C ALA A 221 -5.72 -14.41 1.20
N GLN A 222 -5.63 -15.55 1.89
CA GLN A 222 -5.28 -15.62 3.33
C GLN A 222 -3.78 -15.52 3.61
N PHE A 223 -2.92 -15.57 2.58
CA PHE A 223 -1.50 -15.30 2.73
C PHE A 223 -1.22 -13.80 2.57
N GLU A 224 -0.32 -13.26 3.41
CA GLU A 224 0.17 -11.90 3.23
C GLU A 224 1.00 -11.78 1.94
N PHE A 225 1.08 -10.57 1.39
CA PHE A 225 1.70 -10.34 0.09
C PHE A 225 3.11 -10.93 -0.08
N PRO A 226 4.05 -10.83 0.90
CA PRO A 226 5.39 -11.43 0.72
C PRO A 226 5.38 -12.93 0.42
N ILE A 227 4.39 -13.66 0.96
CA ILE A 227 4.23 -15.09 0.67
C ILE A 227 3.68 -15.27 -0.75
N LEU A 228 2.65 -14.51 -1.13
CA LEU A 228 2.05 -14.55 -2.47
C LEU A 228 3.06 -14.18 -3.56
N GLU A 229 3.91 -13.18 -3.31
CA GLU A 229 5.01 -12.79 -4.18
C GLU A 229 6.05 -13.92 -4.32
N SER A 230 6.40 -14.58 -3.20
CA SER A 230 7.37 -15.68 -3.21
C SER A 230 6.93 -16.89 -4.05
N ILE A 231 5.61 -17.09 -4.20
CA ILE A 231 5.02 -18.15 -5.04
C ILE A 231 4.69 -17.66 -6.46
N GLY A 232 5.11 -16.44 -6.82
CA GLY A 232 5.05 -15.89 -8.17
C GLY A 232 3.71 -15.27 -8.55
N LEU A 233 2.82 -14.98 -7.60
CA LEU A 233 1.56 -14.32 -7.90
C LEU A 233 1.77 -12.84 -8.21
N LEU A 234 1.09 -12.39 -9.25
CA LEU A 234 1.19 -11.02 -9.72
C LEU A 234 0.36 -10.09 -8.84
N LYS A 235 0.96 -8.97 -8.43
CA LYS A 235 0.26 -7.88 -7.74
C LYS A 235 0.00 -6.72 -8.69
N VAL A 236 -1.18 -6.12 -8.56
CA VAL A 236 -1.51 -4.82 -9.11
C VAL A 236 -2.02 -3.94 -7.98
N ASP A 237 -1.37 -2.79 -7.77
CA ASP A 237 -1.77 -1.82 -6.75
C ASP A 237 -2.71 -0.76 -7.34
N PHE A 238 -3.97 -0.83 -6.92
CA PHE A 238 -4.95 0.21 -7.16
C PHE A 238 -4.98 1.12 -5.94
N LEU A 239 -4.33 2.28 -6.00
CA LEU A 239 -4.32 3.25 -4.90
C LEU A 239 -5.44 4.27 -5.08
N GLY A 240 -6.05 4.68 -3.96
CA GLY A 240 -6.92 5.84 -3.92
C GLY A 240 -6.12 7.09 -3.59
N LEU A 241 -6.25 8.13 -4.41
CA LEU A 241 -5.58 9.41 -4.23
C LEU A 241 -6.60 10.56 -4.23
N SER A 242 -6.88 11.08 -3.04
CA SER A 242 -7.83 12.18 -2.83
C SER A 242 -7.52 13.42 -3.65
N THR A 243 -6.24 13.71 -3.90
CA THR A 243 -5.82 14.82 -4.77
C THR A 243 -6.39 14.69 -6.18
N LEU A 244 -6.42 13.48 -6.76
CA LEU A 244 -7.03 13.26 -8.08
C LEU A 244 -8.54 13.49 -8.04
N SER A 245 -9.24 13.07 -6.98
CA SER A 245 -10.66 13.36 -6.81
C SER A 245 -10.94 14.86 -6.70
N VAL A 246 -10.13 15.59 -5.92
CA VAL A 246 -10.25 17.06 -5.80
C VAL A 246 -9.99 17.77 -7.12
N MET A 247 -8.94 17.38 -7.85
CA MET A 247 -8.63 17.98 -9.16
C MET A 247 -9.73 17.72 -10.19
N ARG A 248 -10.33 16.52 -10.18
CA ARG A 248 -11.48 16.21 -11.05
C ARG A 248 -12.69 17.07 -10.72
N GLU A 249 -13.01 17.23 -9.44
CA GLU A 249 -14.13 18.05 -9.02
C GLU A 249 -13.92 19.53 -9.34
N ALA A 250 -12.68 20.03 -9.17
CA ALA A 250 -12.31 21.38 -9.61
C ALA A 250 -12.50 21.54 -11.13
N GLY A 251 -12.03 20.57 -11.93
CA GLY A 251 -12.24 20.57 -13.39
C GLY A 251 -13.72 20.55 -13.80
N ARG A 252 -14.56 19.79 -13.08
CA ARG A 252 -16.01 19.75 -13.28
C ARG A 252 -16.66 21.12 -13.03
N LEU A 253 -16.35 21.75 -11.91
CA LEU A 253 -16.87 23.07 -11.53
C LEU A 253 -16.43 24.18 -12.48
N ILE A 254 -15.17 24.15 -12.93
CA ILE A 254 -14.66 25.11 -13.93
C ILE A 254 -15.41 24.95 -15.26
N LYS A 255 -15.65 23.72 -15.71
CA LYS A 255 -16.42 23.47 -16.93
C LYS A 255 -17.84 24.00 -16.81
N GLU A 256 -18.50 23.78 -15.67
CA GLU A 256 -19.86 24.25 -15.41
C GLU A 256 -19.96 25.79 -15.43
N ARG A 257 -18.99 26.48 -14.83
CA ARG A 257 -19.02 27.95 -14.70
C ARG A 257 -18.45 28.70 -15.91
N HIS A 258 -17.43 28.15 -16.56
CA HIS A 258 -16.64 28.85 -17.57
C HIS A 258 -16.63 28.15 -18.93
N GLY A 259 -17.20 26.95 -19.07
CA GLY A 259 -17.19 26.18 -20.32
C GLY A 259 -15.82 25.59 -20.69
N ILE A 260 -14.80 25.78 -19.84
CA ILE A 260 -13.43 25.30 -20.08
C ILE A 260 -13.29 23.87 -19.56
N THR A 261 -12.76 22.96 -20.38
CA THR A 261 -12.57 21.55 -20.00
C THR A 261 -11.10 21.25 -19.70
N TYR A 262 -10.82 20.92 -18.43
CA TYR A 262 -9.52 20.43 -18.00
C TYR A 262 -9.49 18.90 -17.86
N THR A 263 -8.33 18.33 -18.16
CA THR A 263 -7.96 16.92 -18.15
C THR A 263 -6.52 16.81 -17.64
N LEU A 264 -6.09 15.63 -17.22
CA LEU A 264 -4.68 15.44 -16.83
C LEU A 264 -3.66 15.86 -17.90
N ALA A 265 -4.04 15.83 -19.18
CA ALA A 265 -3.13 16.15 -20.28
C ALA A 265 -3.03 17.65 -20.61
N ASN A 266 -3.97 18.48 -20.14
CA ASN A 266 -4.04 19.90 -20.53
C ASN A 266 -4.16 20.87 -19.34
N ILE A 267 -4.08 20.37 -18.10
CA ILE A 267 -3.93 21.23 -16.93
C ILE A 267 -2.59 21.98 -17.06
N PRO A 268 -2.59 23.32 -17.05
CA PRO A 268 -1.35 24.08 -17.07
C PRO A 268 -0.55 23.79 -15.80
N PHE A 269 0.70 23.36 -15.97
CA PHE A 269 1.66 23.13 -14.87
C PHE A 269 2.87 24.07 -14.94
N GLU A 270 2.95 24.91 -15.98
CA GLU A 270 3.95 25.95 -16.15
C GLU A 270 3.24 27.32 -16.27
N GLY A 271 3.67 28.29 -15.46
CA GLY A 271 3.15 29.67 -15.48
C GLY A 271 3.63 30.48 -14.26
N ASP A 272 3.88 31.79 -14.47
CA ASP A 272 4.51 32.71 -13.51
C ASP A 272 3.71 32.93 -12.20
N GLU A 273 2.41 32.60 -12.18
CA GLU A 273 1.52 32.82 -11.02
C GLU A 273 1.34 31.58 -10.12
N THR A 274 1.93 30.45 -10.49
CA THR A 274 1.91 29.21 -9.68
C THR A 274 3.27 29.01 -9.03
N ILE A 275 3.50 29.67 -7.90
CA ILE A 275 4.63 29.43 -6.99
C ILE A 275 4.08 29.01 -5.62
#